data_AF-A0A6P2CD89-F1
#
_entry.id   AF-A0A6P2CD89-F1
#
_cell.length_a   1.000
_cell.length_b   1.000
_cell.length_c   1.000
_cell.angle_alpha   90.00
_cell.angle_beta   90.00
_cell.angle_gamma   90.00
#
_symmetry.space_group_name_H-M   'P 1'
#
loop_
_entity.id
_entity.type
_entity.pdbx_description
1 polymer ?
#
loop_
_entity_poly.entity_id
_entity_poly.type
_entity_poly.pdbx_seq_one_letter_code
_entity_poly.pdbx_strand_id
1 'polypeptide(L)'
;MDELPTFIADDIVMARTFDSPNGQVVLEVNTPRPFDAAAPEGDYCCTFRISGNMDAPYDGFGGGVDAVQALLLALAMAHEELRQTSPELTFLGETNLGLPVLNIKPDNAIEAVVSFPAP
;
A
#
# COMPACT_ATOMS: atom_id res chain seq x y z
N MET A 1 6.02 24.19 -2.04
CA MET A 1 5.06 23.10 -2.30
C MET A 1 5.95 21.92 -2.56
N ASP A 2 6.15 21.08 -1.55
CA ASP A 2 7.04 19.94 -1.66
C ASP A 2 6.47 18.99 -2.72
N GLU A 3 7.34 18.49 -3.58
CA GLU A 3 7.00 17.59 -4.69
C GLU A 3 6.41 16.30 -4.10
N LEU A 4 5.27 15.84 -4.63
CA LEU A 4 4.65 14.61 -4.13
C LEU A 4 5.58 13.41 -4.41
N PRO A 5 5.69 12.45 -3.48
CA PRO A 5 6.45 11.23 -3.72
C PRO A 5 5.99 10.54 -5.00
N THR A 6 6.95 10.19 -5.85
CA THR A 6 6.69 9.54 -7.14
C THR A 6 7.13 8.08 -7.09
N PHE A 7 6.30 7.19 -7.63
CA PHE A 7 6.63 5.76 -7.73
C PHE A 7 7.83 5.51 -8.66
N ILE A 8 8.74 4.63 -8.23
CA ILE A 8 10.00 4.31 -8.92
C ILE A 8 9.96 2.83 -9.34
N ALA A 9 9.82 2.56 -10.63
CA ALA A 9 9.67 1.18 -11.14
C ALA A 9 10.87 0.27 -10.84
N ASP A 10 12.07 0.83 -10.72
CA ASP A 10 13.29 0.06 -10.43
C ASP A 10 13.55 -0.15 -8.93
N ASP A 11 12.65 0.30 -8.04
CA ASP A 11 12.79 0.24 -6.58
C ASP A 11 11.70 -0.62 -5.92
N ILE A 12 11.25 -1.70 -6.56
CA ILE A 12 10.17 -2.53 -6.03
C ILE A 12 10.72 -3.49 -4.97
N VAL A 13 10.21 -3.39 -3.74
CA VAL A 13 10.56 -4.30 -2.62
C VAL A 13 9.47 -5.32 -2.33
N MET A 14 8.24 -5.06 -2.77
CA MET A 14 7.13 -5.98 -2.66
C MET A 14 6.25 -5.87 -3.91
N ALA A 15 5.89 -7.02 -4.47
CA ALA A 15 4.85 -7.14 -5.47
C ALA A 15 3.82 -8.19 -5.03
N ARG A 16 2.54 -7.94 -5.28
CA ARG A 16 1.45 -8.87 -5.01
C ARG A 16 0.45 -8.87 -6.15
N THR A 17 0.08 -10.07 -6.59
CA THR A 17 -0.96 -10.24 -7.62
C THR A 17 -2.24 -10.72 -6.96
N PHE A 18 -3.35 -10.13 -7.37
CA PHE A 18 -4.71 -10.43 -6.96
C PHE A 18 -5.51 -10.90 -8.17
N ASP A 19 -6.47 -11.79 -7.92
CA ASP A 19 -7.35 -12.32 -8.94
C ASP A 19 -8.69 -11.59 -8.92
N SER A 20 -9.15 -11.15 -10.10
CA SER A 20 -10.51 -10.66 -10.34
C SER A 20 -11.17 -11.47 -11.48
N PRO A 21 -12.51 -11.43 -11.62
CA PRO A 21 -13.20 -11.97 -12.79
C PRO A 21 -12.76 -11.34 -14.12
N ASN A 22 -12.24 -10.12 -14.09
CA ASN A 22 -11.87 -9.33 -15.27
C ASN A 22 -10.37 -9.39 -15.59
N GLY A 23 -9.59 -10.19 -14.85
CA GLY A 23 -8.14 -10.29 -15.00
C GLY A 23 -7.40 -10.06 -13.69
N GLN A 24 -6.07 -9.99 -13.77
CA GLN A 24 -5.22 -9.81 -12.59
C GLN A 24 -5.00 -8.34 -12.27
N VAL A 25 -4.87 -8.04 -10.98
CA VAL A 25 -4.47 -6.74 -10.44
C VAL A 25 -3.15 -6.92 -9.70
N VAL A 26 -2.18 -6.04 -9.93
CA VAL A 26 -0.86 -6.10 -9.33
C VAL A 26 -0.66 -4.87 -8.46
N LEU A 27 -0.29 -5.09 -7.20
CA LEU A 27 0.20 -4.08 -6.27
C LEU A 27 1.73 -4.18 -6.18
N GLU A 28 2.42 -3.09 -6.48
CA GLU A 28 3.87 -2.94 -6.32
C GLU A 28 4.15 -1.86 -5.29
N VAL A 29 5.15 -2.05 -4.45
CA VAL A 29 5.51 -1.14 -3.36
C VAL A 29 7.00 -0.88 -3.38
N ASN A 30 7.39 0.39 -3.21
CA ASN A 30 8.78 0.80 -3.21
C ASN A 30 9.44 0.70 -1.84
N THR A 31 10.77 0.82 -1.81
CA THR A 31 11.52 0.98 -0.56
C THR A 31 11.02 2.26 0.15
N PRO A 32 10.66 2.22 1.44
CA PRO A 32 10.37 3.44 2.20
C PRO A 32 11.59 4.36 2.26
N ARG A 33 11.40 5.66 2.07
CA ARG A 33 12.47 6.67 1.99
C ARG A 33 12.08 7.95 2.73
N PRO A 34 13.04 8.74 3.25
CA PRO A 34 12.75 10.08 3.76
C PRO A 34 12.03 10.92 2.70
N PHE A 35 11.07 11.77 3.11
CA PHE A 35 10.49 12.78 2.23
C PHE A 35 11.56 13.76 1.72
N ASP A 36 12.50 14.12 2.60
CA ASP A 36 13.65 14.95 2.27
C ASP A 36 14.94 14.13 2.45
N ALA A 37 15.61 13.83 1.35
CA ALA A 37 16.89 13.13 1.37
C ALA A 37 18.01 13.92 2.08
N ALA A 38 17.87 15.24 2.23
CA ALA A 38 18.79 16.08 3.00
C ALA A 38 18.50 16.06 4.51
N ALA A 39 17.33 15.55 4.94
CA ALA A 39 16.92 15.41 6.34
C ALA A 39 16.44 13.97 6.61
N PRO A 40 17.35 12.96 6.61
CA PRO A 40 16.99 11.54 6.73
C PRO A 40 16.38 11.14 8.08
N GLU A 41 16.46 12.00 9.09
CA GLU A 41 15.79 11.89 10.38
C GLU A 41 14.34 12.42 10.39
N GLY A 42 13.88 13.03 9.30
CA GLY A 42 12.51 13.51 9.13
C GLY A 42 11.51 12.39 8.80
N ASP A 43 10.31 12.81 8.38
CA ASP A 43 9.26 11.87 7.99
C ASP A 43 9.65 11.04 6.75
N TYR A 44 9.10 9.84 6.67
CA TYR A 44 9.29 8.89 5.59
C TYR A 44 8.02 8.77 4.74
N CYS A 45 8.21 8.42 3.48
CA CYS A 45 7.16 8.03 2.56
C CYS A 45 7.44 6.63 1.99
N CYS A 46 6.39 5.93 1.63
CA CYS A 46 6.47 4.68 0.86
C CYS A 46 5.43 4.74 -0.25
N THR A 47 5.89 4.73 -1.50
CA THR A 47 5.04 4.78 -2.70
C THR A 47 4.61 3.39 -3.10
N PHE A 48 3.43 3.30 -3.70
CA PHE A 48 2.89 2.07 -4.27
C PHE A 48 2.20 2.35 -5.60
N ARG A 49 2.09 1.31 -6.42
CA ARG A 49 1.37 1.31 -7.69
C ARG A 49 0.41 0.14 -7.74
N ILE A 50 -0.83 0.42 -8.16
CA ILE A 50 -1.82 -0.60 -8.52
C ILE A 50 -1.98 -0.56 -10.04
N SER A 51 -1.88 -1.71 -10.70
CA SER A 51 -2.01 -1.84 -12.14
C SER A 51 -2.75 -3.12 -12.53
N GLY A 52 -3.16 -3.26 -13.78
CA GLY A 52 -3.84 -4.47 -14.27
C GLY A 52 -5.11 -4.16 -15.04
N ASN A 53 -6.24 -4.72 -14.62
CA ASN A 53 -7.56 -4.64 -15.25
C ASN A 53 -8.25 -3.26 -15.20
N MET A 54 -7.48 -2.17 -15.07
CA MET A 54 -7.94 -0.79 -14.91
C MET A 54 -7.43 0.09 -16.06
N ASP A 55 -8.15 1.19 -16.35
CA ASP A 55 -7.85 2.06 -17.51
C ASP A 55 -6.45 2.72 -17.44
N ALA A 56 -5.98 3.03 -16.23
CA ALA A 56 -4.66 3.57 -15.96
C ALA A 56 -4.16 3.08 -14.60
N PRO A 57 -2.84 2.89 -14.42
CA PRO A 57 -2.30 2.54 -13.10
C PRO A 57 -2.58 3.66 -12.10
N TYR A 58 -2.86 3.26 -10.86
CA TYR A 58 -3.00 4.17 -9.74
C TYR A 58 -1.70 4.21 -8.95
N ASP A 59 -1.15 5.41 -8.75
CA ASP A 59 0.01 5.62 -7.88
C ASP A 59 -0.45 6.32 -6.59
N GLY A 60 -0.01 5.79 -5.46
CA GLY A 60 -0.27 6.36 -4.15
C GLY A 60 0.96 6.29 -3.25
N PHE A 61 0.85 6.84 -2.04
CA PHE A 61 1.88 6.74 -1.03
C PHE A 61 1.30 6.82 0.38
N GLY A 62 1.98 6.18 1.34
CA GLY A 62 1.77 6.40 2.77
C GLY A 62 2.92 7.19 3.39
N GLY A 63 2.62 8.14 4.26
CA GLY A 63 3.62 8.94 4.99
C GLY A 63 3.60 8.63 6.49
N GLY A 64 4.77 8.42 7.10
CA GLY A 64 4.91 8.11 8.51
C GLY A 64 6.17 8.72 9.12
N VAL A 65 6.28 8.71 10.44
CA VAL A 65 7.44 9.28 11.17
C VAL A 65 8.71 8.46 11.00
N ASP A 66 8.58 7.22 10.50
CA ASP A 66 9.69 6.34 10.15
C ASP A 66 9.32 5.42 8.97
N ALA A 67 10.32 4.70 8.46
CA ALA A 67 10.20 3.78 7.33
C ALA A 67 9.15 2.68 7.52
N VAL A 68 9.01 2.15 8.73
CA VAL A 68 8.08 1.05 9.03
C VAL A 68 6.65 1.56 9.04
N GLN A 69 6.41 2.71 9.68
CA GLN A 69 5.11 3.34 9.69
C GLN A 69 4.69 3.76 8.27
N ALA A 70 5.60 4.34 7.48
CA ALA A 70 5.32 4.70 6.09
C ALA A 70 4.92 3.48 5.24
N LEU A 71 5.64 2.36 5.36
CA LEU A 71 5.29 1.10 4.70
C LEU A 71 3.90 0.59 5.13
N LEU A 72 3.63 0.57 6.43
CA LEU A 72 2.37 0.08 6.98
C LEU A 72 1.18 0.89 6.45
N LEU A 73 1.33 2.22 6.44
CA LEU A 73 0.31 3.15 5.94
C LEU A 73 0.14 3.00 4.42
N ALA A 74 1.21 2.84 3.66
CA ALA A 74 1.14 2.61 2.21
C ALA A 74 0.37 1.33 1.86
N LEU A 75 0.63 0.23 2.57
CA LEU A 75 -0.08 -1.03 2.38
C LEU A 75 -1.56 -0.95 2.74
N ALA A 76 -1.90 -0.18 3.77
CA ALA A 76 -3.28 0.03 4.17
C ALA A 76 -4.06 0.93 3.20
N MET A 77 -3.42 1.99 2.70
CA MET A 77 -3.99 2.84 1.66
C MET A 77 -4.20 2.03 0.37
N ALA A 78 -3.24 1.19 -0.01
CA ALA A 78 -3.41 0.27 -1.13
C ALA A 78 -4.57 -0.70 -0.91
N HIS A 79 -4.76 -1.23 0.30
CA HIS A 79 -5.91 -2.08 0.62
C HIS A 79 -7.24 -1.33 0.40
N GLU A 80 -7.36 -0.11 0.93
CA GLU A 80 -8.57 0.69 0.78
C GLU A 80 -8.87 1.00 -0.69
N GLU A 81 -7.86 1.44 -1.45
CA GLU A 81 -8.00 1.72 -2.88
C GLU A 81 -8.41 0.48 -3.67
N LEU A 82 -7.78 -0.68 -3.42
CA LEU A 82 -8.16 -1.95 -4.05
C LEU A 82 -9.61 -2.34 -3.74
N ARG A 83 -10.09 -2.11 -2.51
CA ARG A 83 -11.49 -2.39 -2.14
C ARG A 83 -12.48 -1.44 -2.75
N GLN A 84 -12.11 -0.18 -2.88
CA GLN A 84 -12.96 0.83 -3.49
C GLN A 84 -13.09 0.62 -4.99
N THR A 85 -12.00 0.25 -5.67
CA THR A 85 -11.95 0.15 -7.13
C THR A 85 -12.24 -1.25 -7.67
N SER A 86 -12.00 -2.30 -6.87
CA SER A 86 -12.18 -3.70 -7.27
C SER A 86 -12.61 -4.56 -6.06
N PRO A 87 -13.85 -4.37 -5.56
CA PRO A 87 -14.34 -5.02 -4.35
C PRO A 87 -14.35 -6.57 -4.43
N GLU A 88 -14.39 -7.12 -5.65
CA GLU A 88 -14.40 -8.56 -5.93
C GLU A 88 -13.02 -9.23 -5.93
N LEU A 89 -11.94 -8.47 -5.69
CA LEU A 89 -10.60 -9.05 -5.66
C LEU A 89 -10.44 -10.12 -4.60
N THR A 90 -9.70 -11.15 -4.98
CA THR A 90 -9.27 -12.24 -4.11
C THR A 90 -7.76 -12.37 -4.09
N PHE A 91 -7.24 -12.86 -2.97
CA PHE A 91 -5.84 -13.23 -2.81
C PHE A 91 -5.78 -14.66 -2.30
N LEU A 92 -5.08 -15.54 -3.02
CA LEU A 92 -5.01 -16.97 -2.69
C LEU A 92 -6.40 -17.63 -2.60
N GLY A 93 -7.34 -17.20 -3.45
CA GLY A 93 -8.73 -17.69 -3.47
C GLY A 93 -9.63 -17.13 -2.36
N GLU A 94 -9.09 -16.30 -1.47
CA GLU A 94 -9.82 -15.71 -0.35
C GLU A 94 -10.18 -14.26 -0.62
N THR A 95 -11.30 -13.78 -0.07
CA THR A 95 -11.67 -12.36 -0.20
C THR A 95 -10.67 -11.48 0.51
N ASN A 96 -10.06 -11.94 1.60
CA ASN A 96 -9.03 -11.21 2.35
C ASN A 96 -7.74 -11.04 1.52
N LEU A 97 -7.35 -9.79 1.28
CA LEU A 97 -6.20 -9.45 0.44
C LEU A 97 -4.83 -9.64 1.13
N GLY A 98 -4.81 -10.03 2.41
CA GLY A 98 -3.61 -10.20 3.22
C GLY A 98 -2.83 -8.89 3.45
N LEU A 99 -3.49 -7.75 3.28
CA LEU A 99 -2.94 -6.41 3.52
C LEU A 99 -3.43 -5.90 4.88
N PRO A 100 -2.65 -5.06 5.58
CA PRO A 100 -3.08 -4.47 6.83
C PRO A 100 -4.29 -3.56 6.62
N VAL A 101 -5.27 -3.66 7.53
CA VAL A 101 -6.34 -2.68 7.68
C VAL A 101 -6.04 -1.86 8.93
N LEU A 102 -6.17 -0.55 8.84
CA LEU A 102 -5.89 0.35 9.96
C LEU A 102 -7.16 0.65 10.74
N ASN A 103 -7.04 0.58 12.06
CA ASN A 103 -8.00 1.08 13.00
C ASN A 103 -7.35 2.20 13.81
N ILE A 104 -7.90 3.41 13.72
CA ILE A 104 -7.42 4.56 14.48
C ILE A 104 -8.18 4.60 15.81
N LYS A 105 -7.44 4.44 16.90
CA LYS A 105 -8.00 4.49 18.25
C LYS A 105 -8.25 5.94 18.68
N PRO A 106 -9.12 6.20 19.68
CA PRO A 106 -9.42 7.56 20.15
C PRO A 106 -8.21 8.35 20.66
N ASP A 107 -7.13 7.68 21.03
CA ASP A 107 -5.85 8.26 21.45
C ASP A 107 -4.85 8.44 20.30
N ASN A 108 -5.30 8.27 19.05
CA ASN A 108 -4.52 8.29 17.81
C ASN A 108 -3.51 7.13 17.68
N ALA A 109 -3.60 6.09 18.51
CA ALA A 109 -2.83 4.88 18.26
C ALA A 109 -3.33 4.19 16.98
N ILE A 110 -2.39 3.76 16.14
CA ILE A 110 -2.67 3.00 14.92
C ILE A 110 -2.57 1.52 15.25
N GLU A 111 -3.68 0.80 15.07
CA GLU A 111 -3.72 -0.65 15.11
C GLU A 111 -3.82 -1.17 13.68
N ALA A 112 -2.82 -1.94 13.26
CA ALA A 112 -2.86 -2.64 11.97
C ALA A 112 -3.25 -4.09 12.18
N VAL A 113 -4.33 -4.50 11.54
CA VAL A 113 -4.83 -5.88 11.60
C VAL A 113 -4.54 -6.55 10.27
N VAL A 114 -3.81 -7.67 10.33
CA VAL A 114 -3.64 -8.59 9.20
C VAL A 114 -4.33 -9.89 9.58
N SER A 115 -5.40 -10.21 8.87
CA SER A 115 -6.08 -11.50 9.01
C SER A 115 -5.43 -12.50 8.06
N PHE A 116 -5.29 -13.75 8.49
CA PHE A 116 -4.87 -14.86 7.64
C PHE A 116 -6.01 -15.89 7.58
N PRO A 117 -6.22 -16.58 6.45
CA PRO A 117 -7.11 -17.73 6.43
C PRO A 117 -6.67 -18.76 7.47
N ALA A 118 -7.64 -19.39 8.13
CA ALA A 118 -7.36 -20.49 9.04
C ALA A 118 -6.72 -21.66 8.25
N PRO A 119 -5.73 -22.36 8.81
CA PRO A 119 -5.05 -23.47 8.14
C PRO A 119 -5.96 -24.67 7.87
#